data_AF-A0A0F9GU84-F1
#
_entry.id   AF-A0A0F9GU84-F1
#
_cell.length_a   1.000
_cell.length_b   1.000
_cell.length_c   1.000
_cell.angle_alpha   90.00
_cell.angle_beta   90.00
_cell.angle_gamma   90.00
#
_symmetry.space_group_name_H-M   'P 1'
#
loop_
_entity.id
_entity.type
_entity.pdbx_description
1 polymer ?
#
loop_
_entity_poly.entity_id
_entity_poly.type
_entity_poly.pdbx_seq_one_letter_code
_entity_poly.pdbx_strand_id
1 'polypeptide(L)'
;SSLSKSLGLPKPDAQMKALWDTGATVTGISFRVVKMLDLGPTRKIEMISGTDTKEAVDVYTVDLLLPNGLTLFDLPAVEPPMLGRKELGPFDIIIGMDVIKIGDFAVTSENSETWFSFRYPPGKHIDFLNAPPVFRG
;
A
#
# COMPACT_ATOMS: atom_id res chain seq x y z
N SER A 1 9.38 20.93 6.64
CA SER A 1 9.72 22.37 6.55
C SER A 1 8.73 23.18 7.41
N SER A 2 9.00 24.44 7.74
CA SER A 2 8.14 25.26 8.62
C SER A 2 6.70 25.48 8.11
N LEU A 3 6.42 25.14 6.85
CA LEU A 3 5.08 25.20 6.25
C LEU A 3 4.10 24.12 6.76
N SER A 4 4.56 22.95 7.20
CA SER A 4 3.63 21.89 7.63
C SER A 4 2.89 22.21 8.93
N LYS A 5 3.46 23.09 9.77
CA LYS A 5 2.86 23.50 11.05
C LYS A 5 1.70 24.49 10.92
N SER A 6 1.60 25.26 9.82
CA SER A 6 0.57 26.29 9.68
C SER A 6 -0.74 25.78 9.08
N LEU A 7 -0.77 24.55 8.56
CA LEU A 7 -1.93 23.95 7.88
C LEU A 7 -2.72 22.94 8.71
N GLY A 8 -2.34 22.72 9.99
CA GLY A 8 -3.01 21.69 10.82
C GLY A 8 -2.79 20.27 10.34
N LEU A 9 -1.80 20.04 9.47
CA LEU A 9 -1.45 18.70 8.98
C LEU A 9 -0.84 17.87 10.14
N PRO A 10 -1.19 16.57 10.26
CA PRO A 10 -0.59 15.70 11.27
C PRO A 10 0.95 15.69 11.13
N LYS A 11 1.68 15.75 12.26
CA LYS A 11 3.14 15.55 12.28
C LYS A 11 3.46 14.04 12.20
N PRO A 12 4.60 13.61 11.62
CA PRO A 12 5.48 14.24 10.63
C PRO A 12 5.33 13.57 9.24
N ASP A 13 6.05 14.09 8.26
CA ASP A 13 6.51 13.38 7.05
C ASP A 13 7.36 12.15 7.46
N ALA A 14 6.78 11.18 8.18
CA ALA A 14 7.46 10.00 8.62
C ALA A 14 7.69 9.12 7.39
N GLN A 15 8.93 9.06 6.91
CA GLN A 15 9.29 8.11 5.86
C GLN A 15 9.05 6.70 6.37
N MET A 16 8.05 6.05 5.78
CA MET A 16 7.68 4.67 6.07
C MET A 16 8.32 3.75 5.04
N LYS A 17 8.77 2.58 5.50
CA LYS A 17 9.20 1.54 4.58
C LYS A 17 7.97 0.81 4.06
N ALA A 18 7.67 0.97 2.78
CA ALA A 18 6.54 0.30 2.13
C ALA A 18 7.00 -0.92 1.34
N LEU A 19 6.21 -2.00 1.43
CA LEU A 19 6.28 -3.14 0.53
C LEU A 19 5.15 -3.03 -0.49
N TRP A 20 5.46 -3.08 -1.78
CA TRP A 20 4.46 -3.23 -2.84
C TRP A 20 4.16 -4.72 -3.01
N ASP A 21 2.92 -5.14 -2.72
CA ASP A 21 2.53 -6.55 -2.69
C ASP A 21 1.28 -6.80 -3.54
N THR A 22 1.50 -7.32 -4.75
CA THR A 22 0.43 -7.70 -5.68
C THR A 22 -0.43 -8.86 -5.17
N GLY A 23 0.04 -9.62 -4.16
CA GLY A 23 -0.70 -10.69 -3.51
C GLY A 23 -1.65 -10.19 -2.41
N ALA A 24 -1.52 -8.94 -1.98
CA ALA A 24 -2.39 -8.34 -0.98
C ALA A 24 -3.59 -7.63 -1.64
N THR A 25 -4.81 -8.01 -1.27
CA THR A 25 -6.03 -7.35 -1.80
C THR A 25 -6.20 -5.92 -1.25
N VAL A 26 -5.79 -5.69 -0.01
CA VAL A 26 -5.97 -4.43 0.72
C VAL A 26 -4.65 -3.94 1.31
N THR A 27 -4.49 -2.64 1.45
CA THR A 27 -3.34 -2.02 2.10
C THR A 27 -3.32 -2.33 3.60
N GLY A 28 -2.15 -2.70 4.10
CA GLY A 28 -1.91 -3.02 5.51
C GLY A 28 -0.99 -1.99 6.19
N ILE A 29 -1.26 -1.69 7.46
CA ILE A 29 -0.42 -0.84 8.32
C ILE A 29 0.01 -1.61 9.58
N SER A 30 1.27 -1.42 9.99
CA SER A 30 1.77 -2.07 11.20
C SER A 30 1.17 -1.48 12.48
N PHE A 31 1.17 -2.28 13.56
CA PHE A 31 0.84 -1.78 14.90
C PHE A 31 1.70 -0.58 15.31
N ARG A 32 2.96 -0.54 14.85
CA ARG A 32 3.85 0.60 15.04
C ARG A 32 3.27 1.88 14.42
N VAL A 33 2.76 1.80 13.18
CA VAL A 33 2.11 2.94 12.50
C VAL A 33 0.87 3.36 13.27
N VAL A 34 0.01 2.40 13.66
CA VAL A 34 -1.18 2.66 14.48
C VAL A 34 -0.82 3.42 15.76
N LYS A 35 0.21 2.98 16.49
CA LYS A 35 0.66 3.64 17.72
C LYS A 35 1.34 4.98 17.49
N MET A 36 2.13 5.11 16.44
CA MET A 36 2.86 6.33 16.14
C MET A 36 1.91 7.47 15.73
N LEU A 37 0.84 7.12 15.00
CA LEU A 37 -0.18 8.06 14.53
C LEU A 37 -1.40 8.17 15.46
N ASP A 38 -1.40 7.44 16.58
CA ASP A 38 -2.50 7.38 17.56
C ASP A 38 -3.87 7.09 16.91
N LEU A 39 -3.90 6.10 16.02
CA LEU A 39 -5.10 5.77 15.26
C LEU A 39 -6.08 4.94 16.09
N GLY A 40 -7.35 5.34 16.04
CA GLY A 40 -8.48 4.54 16.52
C GLY A 40 -9.05 3.66 15.40
N PRO A 41 -9.42 2.39 15.69
CA PRO A 41 -10.08 1.55 14.70
C PRO A 41 -11.46 2.10 14.35
N THR A 42 -11.79 2.08 13.06
CA THR A 42 -13.09 2.54 12.54
C THR A 42 -14.14 1.44 12.50
N ARG A 43 -13.70 0.20 12.23
CA ARG A 43 -14.53 -1.00 12.15
C ARG A 43 -13.64 -2.25 12.19
N LYS A 44 -14.27 -3.42 12.28
CA LYS A 44 -13.61 -4.71 12.08
C LYS A 44 -14.10 -5.38 10.79
N ILE A 45 -13.23 -6.16 10.14
CA ILE A 45 -13.59 -7.04 9.02
C ILE A 45 -13.06 -8.45 9.23
N GLU A 46 -13.70 -9.43 8.60
CA GLU A 46 -13.09 -10.75 8.40
C GLU A 46 -12.08 -10.65 7.26
N MET A 47 -10.82 -10.93 7.54
CA MET A 47 -9.74 -11.03 6.56
C MET A 47 -9.40 -12.50 6.33
N ILE A 48 -9.22 -12.87 5.06
CA ILE A 48 -8.70 -14.17 4.67
C ILE A 48 -7.22 -13.97 4.33
N SER A 49 -6.33 -14.68 5.01
CA SER A 49 -4.90 -14.64 4.73
C SER A 49 -4.55 -15.48 3.49
N GLY A 50 -3.31 -15.35 2.99
CA GLY A 50 -2.81 -16.20 1.90
C GLY A 50 -2.73 -17.69 2.23
N THR A 51 -2.95 -18.08 3.49
CA THR A 51 -3.00 -19.48 3.97
C THR A 51 -4.42 -19.95 4.28
N ASP A 52 -5.46 -19.27 3.75
CA ASP A 52 -6.87 -19.54 4.00
C ASP A 52 -7.31 -19.45 5.49
N THR A 53 -6.54 -18.77 6.33
CA THR A 53 -6.95 -18.49 7.71
C THR A 53 -7.86 -17.27 7.75
N LYS A 54 -8.95 -17.37 8.50
CA LYS A 54 -9.92 -16.30 8.71
C LYS A 54 -9.71 -15.64 10.06
N GLU A 55 -9.48 -14.34 10.06
CA GLU A 55 -9.24 -13.58 11.29
C GLU A 55 -9.97 -12.24 11.24
N ALA A 56 -10.53 -11.82 12.38
CA ALA A 56 -11.15 -10.51 12.50
C ALA A 56 -10.07 -9.45 12.76
N VAL A 57 -10.00 -8.42 11.90
CA VAL A 57 -8.95 -7.41 11.93
C VAL A 57 -9.48 -5.97 12.07
N ASP A 58 -8.68 -5.17 12.78
CA ASP A 58 -8.52 -3.72 12.70
C ASP A 58 -8.70 -3.12 11.29
N VAL A 59 -9.67 -2.22 11.05
CA VAL A 59 -9.64 -1.26 9.93
C VAL A 59 -9.45 0.15 10.47
N TYR A 60 -8.53 0.89 9.87
CA TYR A 60 -8.20 2.27 10.18
C TYR A 60 -8.38 3.13 8.92
N THR A 61 -8.55 4.44 9.11
CA THR A 61 -8.55 5.40 8.00
C THR A 61 -7.22 6.16 8.03
N VAL A 62 -6.51 6.18 6.90
CA VAL A 62 -5.21 6.84 6.76
C VAL A 62 -5.13 7.63 5.46
N ASP A 63 -4.33 8.68 5.46
CA ASP A 63 -3.91 9.35 4.23
C ASP A 63 -2.56 8.79 3.79
N LEU A 64 -2.44 8.38 2.52
CA LEU A 64 -1.21 7.82 1.95
C LEU A 64 -0.62 8.76 0.91
N LEU A 65 0.56 9.31 1.21
CA LEU A 65 1.37 10.08 0.26
C LEU A 65 2.44 9.18 -0.37
N LEU A 66 2.39 9.04 -1.69
CA LEU A 66 3.39 8.29 -2.47
C LEU A 66 4.54 9.20 -2.96
N PRO A 67 5.73 8.64 -3.24
CA PRO A 67 6.89 9.43 -3.68
C PRO A 67 6.69 10.25 -4.96
N ASN A 68 5.73 9.86 -5.81
CA ASN A 68 5.37 10.58 -7.03
C ASN A 68 4.43 11.79 -6.77
N GLY A 69 4.15 12.12 -5.51
CA GLY A 69 3.28 13.23 -5.12
C GLY A 69 1.79 12.88 -5.09
N LEU A 70 1.40 11.65 -5.45
CA LEU A 70 0.02 11.20 -5.32
C LEU A 70 -0.35 11.08 -3.85
N THR A 71 -1.43 11.74 -3.44
CA THR A 71 -2.04 11.56 -2.12
C THR A 71 -3.37 10.85 -2.26
N LEU A 72 -3.55 9.76 -1.51
CA LEU A 72 -4.80 9.04 -1.37
C LEU A 72 -5.39 9.36 0.00
N PHE A 73 -6.49 10.10 0.00
CA PHE A 73 -7.17 10.50 1.22
C PHE A 73 -8.17 9.44 1.67
N ASP A 74 -8.37 9.34 2.98
CA ASP A 74 -9.36 8.45 3.61
C ASP A 74 -9.23 6.97 3.20
N LEU A 75 -8.00 6.49 2.95
CA LEU A 75 -7.73 5.12 2.54
C LEU A 75 -8.03 4.17 3.71
N PRO A 76 -8.92 3.17 3.54
CA PRO A 76 -9.11 2.13 4.53
C PRO A 76 -7.88 1.21 4.53
N ALA A 77 -7.18 1.12 5.67
CA ALA A 77 -6.05 0.23 5.86
C ALA A 77 -6.35 -0.79 6.96
N VAL A 78 -5.88 -2.02 6.80
CA VAL A 78 -6.01 -3.07 7.81
C VAL A 78 -4.78 -3.18 8.68
N GLU A 79 -4.93 -3.64 9.92
CA GLU A 79 -3.81 -4.16 10.71
C GLU A 79 -3.85 -5.69 10.63
N PRO A 80 -3.19 -6.30 9.63
CA PRO A 80 -3.20 -7.74 9.49
C PRO A 80 -2.47 -8.37 10.69
N PRO A 81 -2.92 -9.53 11.19
CA PRO A 81 -2.39 -10.16 12.40
C PRO A 81 -0.89 -10.51 12.31
N MET A 82 -0.41 -10.72 11.09
CA MET A 82 1.00 -10.92 10.76
C MET A 82 1.85 -9.65 10.98
N LEU A 83 1.26 -8.45 10.90
CA LEU A 83 1.94 -7.14 11.10
C LEU A 83 2.12 -6.80 12.60
N GLY A 84 1.58 -7.64 13.49
CA GLY A 84 1.69 -7.51 14.95
C GLY A 84 2.66 -8.50 15.62
N ARG A 85 3.15 -9.51 14.89
CA ARG A 85 4.32 -10.30 15.32
C ARG A 85 5.56 -9.57 14.81
N LYS A 86 6.70 -9.71 15.49
CA LYS A 86 8.01 -9.11 15.12
C LYS A 86 8.51 -9.44 13.70
N GLU A 87 7.70 -10.05 12.84
CA GLU A 87 8.10 -10.89 11.72
C GLU A 87 7.62 -10.41 10.34
N LEU A 88 6.83 -9.33 10.23
CA LEU A 88 6.64 -8.67 8.92
C LEU A 88 7.79 -7.72 8.57
N GLY A 89 9.02 -8.25 8.68
CA GLY A 89 10.22 -7.66 8.11
C GLY A 89 10.44 -6.18 8.48
N PRO A 90 11.23 -5.45 7.70
CA PRO A 90 11.57 -4.06 7.98
C PRO A 90 10.48 -3.05 7.55
N PHE A 91 9.25 -3.48 7.24
CA PHE A 91 8.24 -2.64 6.58
C PHE A 91 7.15 -2.14 7.54
N ASP A 92 6.73 -0.90 7.33
CA ASP A 92 5.69 -0.22 8.10
C ASP A 92 4.32 -0.34 7.43
N ILE A 93 4.31 -0.46 6.09
CA ILE A 93 3.12 -0.43 5.23
C ILE A 93 3.24 -1.53 4.15
N ILE A 94 2.13 -2.20 3.86
CA ILE A 94 1.94 -3.03 2.66
C ILE A 94 0.99 -2.27 1.72
N ILE A 95 1.46 -1.97 0.51
CA ILE A 95 0.65 -1.38 -0.56
C ILE A 95 0.05 -2.52 -1.37
N GLY A 96 -1.26 -2.72 -1.22
CA GLY A 96 -2.01 -3.79 -1.86
C GLY A 96 -2.66 -3.36 -3.17
N MET A 97 -3.49 -4.25 -3.71
CA MET A 97 -4.19 -4.09 -4.98
C MET A 97 -5.24 -2.98 -4.98
N ASP A 98 -5.79 -2.62 -3.82
CA ASP A 98 -6.64 -1.44 -3.64
C ASP A 98 -5.94 -0.13 -4.05
N VAL A 99 -4.63 -0.03 -3.82
CA VAL A 99 -3.79 1.09 -4.27
C VAL A 99 -3.16 0.80 -5.63
N ILE A 100 -2.56 -0.38 -5.85
CA ILE A 100 -1.83 -0.71 -7.08
C ILE A 100 -2.70 -0.53 -8.32
N LYS A 101 -3.97 -0.95 -8.28
CA LYS A 101 -4.85 -0.96 -9.46
C LYS A 101 -5.31 0.41 -9.94
N ILE A 102 -5.06 1.47 -9.17
CA ILE A 102 -5.49 2.83 -9.56
C ILE A 102 -4.55 3.47 -10.59
N GLY A 103 -3.38 2.87 -10.81
CA GLY A 103 -2.36 3.33 -11.74
C GLY A 103 -1.75 2.18 -12.53
N ASP A 104 -0.68 2.47 -13.27
CA ASP A 104 0.11 1.44 -13.93
C ASP A 104 1.24 1.00 -13.01
N PHE A 105 1.27 -0.28 -12.67
CA PHE A 105 2.37 -0.91 -11.95
C PHE A 105 3.07 -1.89 -12.87
N ALA A 106 4.37 -1.71 -13.08
CA ALA A 106 5.17 -2.59 -13.91
C ALA A 106 6.37 -3.10 -13.12
N VAL A 107 6.63 -4.40 -13.21
CA VAL A 107 7.88 -5.03 -12.80
C VAL A 107 8.62 -5.42 -14.07
N THR A 108 9.84 -4.95 -14.22
CA THR A 108 10.69 -5.21 -15.39
C THR A 108 12.02 -5.75 -14.90
N SER A 109 12.65 -6.61 -15.70
CA SER A 109 14.01 -7.07 -15.45
C SER A 109 14.96 -6.56 -16.52
N GLU A 110 16.09 -6.02 -16.09
CA GLU A 110 17.18 -5.62 -16.97
C GLU A 110 18.49 -6.03 -16.30
N ASN A 111 19.41 -6.68 -17.02
CA ASN A 111 20.73 -7.08 -16.51
C ASN A 111 20.68 -7.90 -15.20
N SER A 112 19.69 -8.78 -15.04
CA SER A 112 19.43 -9.55 -13.80
C SER A 112 19.04 -8.71 -12.58
N GLU A 113 18.75 -7.42 -12.75
CA GLU A 113 18.17 -6.57 -11.73
C GLU A 113 16.66 -6.49 -11.90
N THR A 114 15.94 -6.56 -10.79
CA THR A 114 14.49 -6.36 -10.75
C THR A 114 14.20 -4.90 -10.48
N TRP A 115 13.50 -4.28 -11.41
CA TRP A 115 13.01 -2.91 -11.29
C TRP A 115 11.49 -2.94 -11.19
N PHE A 116 10.92 -1.99 -10.44
CA PHE A 116 9.50 -1.71 -10.53
C PHE A 116 9.27 -0.22 -10.72
N SER A 117 8.14 0.13 -11.33
CA SER A 117 7.67 1.49 -11.47
C SER A 117 6.18 1.56 -11.23
N PHE A 118 5.74 2.68 -10.66
CA PHE A 118 4.33 3.00 -10.49
C PHE A 118 4.05 4.37 -11.09
N ARG A 119 3.05 4.44 -11.96
CA ARG A 119 2.60 5.69 -12.59
C ARG A 119 1.15 5.98 -12.26
N TYR A 120 0.90 7.24 -11.95
CA TYR A 120 -0.44 7.82 -11.87
C TYR A 120 -0.45 9.20 -12.53
N PRO A 121 -1.49 9.57 -13.31
CA PRO A 121 -2.61 8.73 -13.74
C PRO A 121 -2.16 7.58 -14.65
N PRO A 122 -2.96 6.51 -14.81
CA PRO A 122 -2.63 5.43 -15.73
C PRO A 122 -2.60 5.94 -17.18
N GLY A 123 -1.74 5.34 -17.99
CA GLY A 123 -1.59 5.64 -19.41
C GLY A 123 -2.38 4.67 -20.30
N LYS A 124 -1.84 4.38 -21.48
CA LYS A 124 -2.38 3.33 -22.36
C LYS A 124 -2.01 1.95 -21.81
N HIS A 125 -2.84 0.95 -22.11
CA HIS A 125 -2.55 -0.45 -21.79
C HIS A 125 -1.16 -0.84 -22.26
N ILE A 126 -0.38 -1.42 -21.34
CA ILE A 126 0.95 -1.95 -21.61
C ILE A 126 0.76 -3.44 -21.91
N ASP A 127 1.00 -3.81 -23.16
CA ASP A 127 1.20 -5.18 -23.57
C ASP A 127 2.65 -5.31 -24.04
N PHE A 128 3.41 -6.20 -23.42
CA PHE A 128 4.80 -6.44 -23.79
C PHE A 128 4.92 -7.28 -25.08
N LEU A 129 3.80 -7.81 -25.59
CA LEU A 129 3.74 -8.47 -26.88
C LEU A 129 3.59 -7.44 -28.00
N ASN A 130 4.36 -7.62 -29.07
CA ASN A 130 4.20 -6.86 -30.31
C ASN A 130 3.03 -7.37 -31.19
N ALA A 131 2.01 -7.98 -30.58
CA ALA A 131 0.90 -8.67 -31.22
C ALA A 131 -0.44 -8.22 -30.57
N PRO A 132 -1.62 -8.48 -31.17
CA PRO A 132 -2.88 -8.08 -30.56
C PRO A 132 -3.04 -8.69 -29.16
N PRO A 133 -3.73 -8.01 -28.23
CA PRO A 133 -3.79 -8.42 -26.84
C PRO A 133 -4.28 -9.85 -26.70
N VAL A 134 -3.41 -10.73 -26.21
CA VAL A 134 -3.72 -12.16 -26.01
C VAL A 134 -4.48 -12.37 -24.71
N PHE A 135 -4.32 -11.46 -23.75
CA PHE A 135 -4.95 -11.53 -22.44
C PHE A 135 -5.91 -10.35 -22.26
N ARG A 136 -7.19 -10.67 -22.08
CA ARG A 136 -8.17 -9.76 -21.46
C ARG A 136 -8.54 -10.39 -20.13
N GLY A 137 -8.14 -9.74 -19.04
CA GLY A 137 -8.56 -10.09 -17.68
C GLY A 137 -9.96 -9.59 -17.39
#